data_AF-A0A956PBE1-F1
#
_entry.id   AF-A0A956PBE1-F1
#
_cell.length_a   1.000
_cell.length_b   1.000
_cell.length_c   1.000
_cell.angle_alpha   90.00
_cell.angle_beta   90.00
_cell.angle_gamma   90.00
#
_symmetry.space_group_name_H-M   'P 1'
#
loop_
_entity.id
_entity.type
_entity.pdbx_description
1 polymer ?
#
loop_
_entity_poly.entity_id
_entity_poly.type
_entity_poly.pdbx_seq_one_letter_code
_entity_poly.pdbx_strand_id
1 'polypeptide(L)'
;QKIASTCASLATALFIRALHRTRPDRALDGLPSFDARAWSVPDRTEAANAILWRVQDARKNGISAACRSVARPSEMRGLSGPEMIGLMRDRGVAFETDFAEADRLGALYQRRARYALIEQETWDRIPEGRRPDGRLVVRTLVEEVPVRRLLESGDRTALLFDMTGPSPLAGNDLVEAVRALAEPRVRSGEPEEEVLAAVRADLPGVEDQRLLLLSVRSVVNAIRSSDLPRVASSFD
;
A
#
# COMPACT_ATOMS: atom_id res chain seq x y z
N GLN A 1 -13.10 24.47 -14.64
CA GLN A 1 -13.65 24.99 -13.36
C GLN A 1 -14.20 23.89 -12.46
N LYS A 2 -15.18 23.08 -12.89
CA LYS A 2 -15.86 22.07 -12.05
C LYS A 2 -14.94 21.04 -11.39
N ILE A 3 -13.91 20.56 -12.11
CA ILE A 3 -12.94 19.58 -11.59
C ILE A 3 -12.22 20.16 -10.35
N ALA A 4 -11.61 21.33 -10.48
CA ALA A 4 -10.86 21.96 -9.39
C ALA A 4 -11.76 22.26 -8.17
N SER A 5 -12.93 22.88 -8.38
CA SER A 5 -13.82 23.21 -7.26
C SER A 5 -14.35 21.97 -6.54
N THR A 6 -14.63 20.90 -7.27
CA THR A 6 -15.08 19.63 -6.67
C THR A 6 -13.94 18.95 -5.90
N CYS A 7 -12.72 18.91 -6.45
CA CYS A 7 -11.56 18.35 -5.77
C CYS A 7 -11.25 19.08 -4.46
N ALA A 8 -11.21 20.42 -4.48
CA ALA A 8 -11.00 21.24 -3.29
C ALA A 8 -12.06 20.98 -2.22
N SER A 9 -13.34 20.97 -2.60
CA SER A 9 -14.46 20.72 -1.69
C SER A 9 -14.39 19.33 -1.07
N LEU A 10 -14.07 18.31 -1.87
CA LEU A 10 -13.93 16.93 -1.40
C LEU A 10 -12.74 16.77 -0.44
N ALA A 11 -11.60 17.40 -0.76
CA ALA A 11 -10.42 17.38 0.11
C ALA A 11 -10.73 18.00 1.49
N THR A 12 -11.39 19.16 1.53
CA THR A 12 -11.86 19.78 2.78
C THR A 12 -12.77 18.84 3.57
N ALA A 13 -13.79 18.28 2.94
CA ALA A 13 -14.76 17.41 3.63
C ALA A 13 -14.10 16.13 4.18
N LEU A 14 -13.21 15.50 3.39
CA LEU A 14 -12.48 14.31 3.81
C LEU A 14 -11.47 14.63 4.92
N PHE A 15 -10.79 15.77 4.86
CA PHE A 15 -9.86 16.22 5.90
C PHE A 15 -10.57 16.41 7.24
N ILE A 16 -11.70 17.14 7.25
CA ILE A 16 -12.50 17.35 8.48
C ILE A 16 -12.96 16.00 9.05
N ARG A 17 -13.45 15.09 8.19
CA ARG A 17 -13.89 13.75 8.61
C ARG A 17 -12.72 12.94 9.18
N ALA A 18 -11.55 12.99 8.57
CA ALA A 18 -10.37 12.28 9.03
C ALA A 18 -9.88 12.84 10.37
N LEU A 19 -9.79 14.16 10.50
CA LEU A 19 -9.37 14.83 11.73
C LEU A 19 -10.30 14.50 12.90
N HIS A 20 -11.61 14.57 12.70
CA HIS A 20 -12.57 14.23 13.76
C HIS A 20 -12.44 12.77 14.22
N ARG A 21 -12.09 11.85 13.32
CA ARG A 21 -11.90 10.42 13.64
C ARG A 21 -10.57 10.14 14.34
N THR A 22 -9.50 10.83 13.96
CA THR A 22 -8.13 10.51 14.41
C THR A 22 -7.62 11.42 15.53
N ARG A 23 -8.19 12.62 15.65
CA ARG A 23 -7.84 13.66 16.63
C ARG A 23 -9.11 14.34 17.17
N PRO A 24 -10.02 13.59 17.85
CA PRO A 24 -11.25 14.16 18.39
C PRO A 24 -11.00 15.22 19.47
N ASP A 25 -9.80 15.25 20.05
CA ASP A 25 -9.32 16.23 21.02
C ASP A 25 -9.02 17.61 20.42
N ARG A 26 -8.88 17.69 19.10
CA ARG A 26 -8.54 18.94 18.41
C ARG A 26 -9.82 19.69 18.03
N ALA A 27 -10.08 20.78 18.73
CA ALA A 27 -11.08 21.76 18.29
C ALA A 27 -10.66 22.36 16.94
N LEU A 28 -11.60 22.39 15.99
CA LEU A 28 -11.45 23.15 14.75
C LEU A 28 -11.82 24.59 15.03
N ASP A 29 -10.86 25.36 15.56
CA ASP A 29 -11.05 26.80 15.80
C ASP A 29 -11.16 27.59 14.48
N GLY A 30 -10.84 26.96 13.34
CA GLY A 30 -11.00 27.52 12.00
C GLY A 30 -11.52 26.50 10.99
N LEU A 31 -12.00 27.00 9.85
CA LEU A 31 -12.51 26.17 8.75
C LEU A 31 -11.36 25.84 7.78
N PRO A 32 -10.88 24.58 7.73
CA PRO A 32 -9.83 24.21 6.79
C PRO A 32 -10.34 24.32 5.35
N SER A 33 -9.55 24.93 4.48
CA SER A 33 -9.83 25.08 3.06
C SER A 33 -8.66 24.61 2.22
N PHE A 34 -8.93 23.93 1.11
CA PHE A 34 -7.91 23.55 0.13
C PHE A 34 -8.14 24.32 -1.18
N ASP A 35 -7.05 24.75 -1.83
CA ASP A 35 -7.10 25.15 -3.23
C ASP A 35 -6.90 23.93 -4.13
N ALA A 36 -7.30 24.07 -5.39
CA ALA A 36 -7.05 23.06 -6.41
C ALA A 36 -6.84 23.73 -7.76
N ARG A 37 -5.96 23.15 -8.55
CA ARG A 37 -5.64 23.62 -9.90
C ARG A 37 -5.71 22.44 -10.85
N ALA A 38 -6.19 22.70 -12.05
CA ALA A 38 -6.21 21.72 -13.13
C ALA A 38 -5.51 22.34 -14.33
N TRP A 39 -4.52 21.64 -14.86
CA TRP A 39 -3.75 22.04 -16.03
C TRP A 39 -3.46 20.80 -16.87
N SER A 40 -3.30 21.00 -18.19
CA SER A 40 -2.93 19.94 -19.11
C SER A 40 -1.42 19.85 -19.24
N VAL A 41 -0.94 18.64 -19.50
CA VAL A 41 0.44 18.36 -19.93
C VAL A 41 0.37 17.65 -21.29
N PRO A 42 1.39 17.79 -22.16
CA PRO A 42 1.30 17.32 -23.55
C PRO A 42 1.31 15.80 -23.70
N ASP A 43 1.98 15.08 -22.80
CA ASP A 43 2.11 13.63 -22.84
C ASP A 43 2.34 13.02 -21.44
N ARG A 44 2.47 11.68 -21.40
CA ARG A 44 2.69 10.93 -20.16
C ARG A 44 4.08 11.17 -19.55
N THR A 45 5.09 11.49 -20.35
CA THR A 45 6.43 11.81 -19.86
C THR A 45 6.38 13.10 -19.05
N GLU A 46 5.72 14.14 -19.56
CA GLU A 46 5.53 15.39 -18.83
C GLU A 46 4.62 15.23 -17.61
N ALA A 47 3.64 14.32 -17.66
CA ALA A 47 2.87 13.94 -16.48
C ALA A 47 3.74 13.29 -15.40
N ALA A 48 4.64 12.37 -15.76
CA ALA A 48 5.59 11.74 -14.85
C ALA A 48 6.58 12.77 -14.27
N ASN A 49 7.09 13.68 -15.10
CA ASN A 49 7.98 14.77 -14.69
C ASN A 49 7.28 15.72 -13.70
N ALA A 50 6.01 16.06 -13.93
CA ALA A 50 5.24 16.89 -13.00
C ALA A 50 5.14 16.25 -11.60
N ILE A 51 4.94 14.93 -11.51
CA ILE A 51 4.94 14.20 -10.24
C ILE A 51 6.33 14.20 -9.60
N LEU A 52 7.39 13.92 -10.38
CA LEU A 52 8.77 13.96 -9.90
C LEU A 52 9.14 15.33 -9.31
N TRP A 53 8.74 16.42 -9.97
CA TRP A 53 8.97 17.77 -9.47
C TRP A 53 8.26 18.03 -8.14
N ARG A 54 7.07 17.44 -7.91
CA ARG A 54 6.40 17.53 -6.60
C ARG A 54 7.14 16.75 -5.52
N VAL A 55 7.71 15.59 -5.84
CA VAL A 55 8.56 14.84 -4.89
C VAL A 55 9.83 15.61 -4.54
N GLN A 56 10.47 16.25 -5.52
CA GLN A 56 11.65 17.08 -5.29
C GLN A 56 11.32 18.32 -4.44
N ASP A 57 10.18 18.96 -4.70
CA ASP A 57 9.67 20.07 -3.90
C ASP A 57 9.34 19.63 -2.46
N ALA A 58 8.73 18.45 -2.29
CA ALA A 58 8.48 17.84 -0.99
C ALA A 58 9.80 17.62 -0.23
N ARG A 59 10.85 17.11 -0.89
CA ARG A 59 12.18 16.98 -0.27
C ARG A 59 12.75 18.30 0.20
N LYS A 60 12.68 19.34 -0.62
CA LYS A 60 13.13 20.69 -0.25
C LYS A 60 12.37 21.21 0.97
N ASN A 61 11.05 21.06 0.97
CA ASN A 61 10.19 21.50 2.07
C ASN A 61 10.43 20.68 3.35
N GLY A 62 10.63 19.36 3.21
CA GLY A 62 10.98 18.45 4.29
C GLY A 62 12.30 18.81 4.95
N ILE A 63 13.36 19.09 4.17
CA ILE A 63 14.65 19.57 4.70
C ILE A 63 14.46 20.86 5.51
N SER A 64 13.71 21.83 4.97
CA SER A 64 13.46 23.11 5.65
C SER A 64 12.61 22.94 6.93
N ALA A 65 11.62 22.06 6.91
CA ALA A 65 10.79 21.76 8.08
C ALA A 65 11.61 21.05 9.18
N ALA A 66 12.38 20.02 8.80
CA ALA A 66 13.27 19.30 9.70
C ALA A 66 14.33 20.22 10.32
N CYS A 67 14.98 21.07 9.51
CA CYS A 67 16.01 21.97 10.00
C CYS A 67 15.46 22.99 11.02
N ARG A 68 14.22 23.47 10.83
CA ARG A 68 13.54 24.35 11.81
C ARG A 68 13.30 23.71 13.18
N SER A 69 13.32 22.38 13.28
CA SER A 69 13.20 21.71 14.59
C SER A 69 14.47 21.85 15.45
N VAL A 70 15.61 22.17 14.84
CA VAL A 70 16.93 22.24 15.53
C VAL A 70 17.68 23.57 15.32
N ALA A 71 17.22 24.44 14.42
CA ALA A 71 17.86 25.69 14.08
C ALA A 71 16.86 26.86 14.07
N ARG A 72 17.32 28.06 14.44
CA ARG A 72 16.52 29.27 14.38
C ARG A 72 16.42 29.79 12.93
N PRO A 73 15.35 30.52 12.57
CA PRO A 73 15.20 31.09 11.23
C PRO A 73 16.38 31.96 10.76
N SER A 74 17.07 32.63 11.69
CA SER A 74 18.25 33.44 11.38
C SER A 74 19.45 32.62 10.90
N GLU A 75 19.60 31.40 11.41
CA GLU A 75 20.72 30.50 11.09
C GLU A 75 20.51 29.80 9.75
N MET A 76 19.24 29.65 9.33
CA MET A 76 18.88 29.03 8.06
C MET A 76 18.93 29.99 6.86
N ARG A 77 19.00 31.30 7.12
CA ARG A 77 18.87 32.32 6.09
C ARG A 77 20.03 32.21 5.09
N GLY A 78 19.70 31.97 3.82
CA GLY A 78 20.67 31.86 2.74
C GLY A 78 21.30 30.48 2.58
N LEU A 79 20.99 29.52 3.46
CA LEU A 79 21.50 28.15 3.32
C LEU A 79 20.78 27.40 2.20
N SER A 80 21.54 26.60 1.47
CA SER A 80 21.05 25.58 0.55
C SER A 80 20.56 24.33 1.31
N GLY A 81 19.85 23.43 0.62
CA GLY A 81 19.40 22.17 1.21
C GLY A 81 20.53 21.32 1.80
N PRO A 82 21.65 21.09 1.08
CA PRO A 82 22.81 20.40 1.64
C PRO A 82 23.42 21.08 2.88
N GLU A 83 23.49 22.41 2.90
CA GLU A 83 23.99 23.16 4.06
C GLU A 83 23.05 23.03 5.26
N MET A 84 21.72 23.05 5.06
CA MET A 84 20.76 22.76 6.12
C MET A 84 20.90 21.33 6.67
N ILE A 85 21.18 20.35 5.79
CA ILE A 85 21.47 18.97 6.21
C ILE A 85 22.78 18.90 7.02
N GLY A 86 23.81 19.63 6.59
CA GLY A 86 25.06 19.77 7.35
C GLY A 86 24.81 20.35 8.75
N LEU A 87 24.05 21.45 8.83
CA LEU A 87 23.68 22.08 10.10
C LEU A 87 22.89 21.16 11.03
N MET A 88 21.97 20.34 10.50
CA MET A 88 21.27 19.33 11.29
C MET A 88 22.24 18.27 11.82
N ARG A 89 23.16 17.80 10.98
CA ARG A 89 24.18 16.81 11.35
C ARG A 89 25.10 17.33 12.46
N ASP A 90 25.53 18.58 12.36
CA ASP A 90 26.35 19.24 13.39
C ASP A 90 25.62 19.33 14.75
N ARG A 91 24.28 19.23 14.72
CA ARG A 91 23.42 19.15 15.91
C ARG A 91 22.97 17.74 16.27
N GLY A 92 23.59 16.72 15.67
CA GLY A 92 23.30 15.33 15.96
C GLY A 92 21.98 14.81 15.38
N VAL A 93 21.40 15.49 14.40
CA VAL A 93 20.19 15.04 13.70
C VAL A 93 20.52 14.64 12.26
N ALA A 94 20.23 13.38 11.92
CA ALA A 94 20.48 12.81 10.60
C ALA A 94 19.19 12.81 9.77
N PHE A 95 19.10 13.72 8.79
CA PHE A 95 17.89 13.89 7.97
C PHE A 95 17.39 12.57 7.37
N GLU A 96 18.26 11.75 6.78
CA GLU A 96 17.82 10.57 6.01
C GLU A 96 17.34 9.39 6.87
N THR A 97 17.73 9.33 8.15
CA THR A 97 17.43 8.21 9.05
C THR A 97 16.48 8.57 10.19
N ASP A 98 16.50 9.81 10.65
CA ASP A 98 15.74 10.23 11.84
C ASP A 98 14.31 10.65 11.49
N PHE A 99 14.02 10.87 10.20
CA PHE A 99 12.69 11.23 9.70
C PHE A 99 12.12 10.16 8.78
N ALA A 100 10.82 9.90 8.92
CA ALA A 100 10.12 8.96 8.07
C ALA A 100 10.18 9.38 6.59
N GLU A 101 10.16 8.42 5.67
CA GLU A 101 10.19 8.71 4.23
C GLU A 101 9.04 9.63 3.80
N ALA A 102 7.84 9.43 4.37
CA ALA A 102 6.68 10.27 4.08
C ALA A 102 6.88 11.74 4.46
N ASP A 103 7.57 12.01 5.58
CA ASP A 103 7.88 13.39 6.01
C ASP A 103 8.96 14.03 5.14
N ARG A 104 9.84 13.20 4.55
CA ARG A 104 10.93 13.66 3.69
C ARG A 104 10.51 13.84 2.24
N LEU A 105 9.70 12.95 1.69
CA LEU A 105 9.46 12.85 0.24
C LEU A 105 7.97 12.93 -0.12
N GLY A 106 7.08 12.93 0.88
CA GLY A 106 5.65 12.76 0.68
C GLY A 106 5.25 11.30 0.51
N ALA A 107 3.97 11.07 0.17
CA ALA A 107 3.42 9.75 -0.11
C ALA A 107 2.92 9.70 -1.56
N LEU A 108 3.19 8.58 -2.25
CA LEU A 108 2.72 8.33 -3.61
C LEU A 108 1.66 7.23 -3.57
N TYR A 109 0.48 7.52 -4.11
CA TYR A 109 -0.60 6.55 -4.21
C TYR A 109 -0.87 6.21 -5.67
N GLN A 110 -1.00 4.92 -5.97
CA GLN A 110 -1.31 4.44 -7.31
C GLN A 110 -2.53 3.53 -7.27
N ARG A 111 -3.37 3.65 -8.29
CA ARG A 111 -4.48 2.73 -8.52
C ARG A 111 -3.92 1.48 -9.20
N ARG A 112 -4.05 0.31 -8.57
CA ARG A 112 -3.56 -0.96 -9.08
C ARG A 112 -4.67 -2.00 -9.12
N ALA A 113 -4.69 -2.79 -10.20
CA ALA A 113 -5.46 -4.01 -10.22
C ALA A 113 -4.72 -5.03 -9.35
N ARG A 114 -5.46 -5.77 -8.52
CA ARG A 114 -4.95 -6.86 -7.69
C ARG A 114 -5.90 -8.03 -7.73
N TYR A 115 -5.34 -9.22 -7.65
CA TYR A 115 -6.12 -10.37 -7.23
C TYR A 115 -6.54 -10.19 -5.78
N ALA A 116 -7.79 -10.50 -5.48
CA ALA A 116 -8.37 -10.46 -4.15
C ALA A 116 -9.27 -11.67 -3.97
N LEU A 117 -9.14 -12.34 -2.83
CA LEU A 117 -10.04 -13.40 -2.45
C LEU A 117 -11.27 -12.80 -1.77
N ILE A 118 -12.46 -13.21 -2.22
CA ILE A 118 -13.71 -12.98 -1.51
C ILE A 118 -13.80 -14.00 -0.37
N GLU A 119 -13.87 -13.52 0.87
CA GLU A 119 -14.12 -14.38 2.04
C GLU A 119 -15.47 -15.11 1.94
N GLN A 120 -15.59 -16.27 2.58
CA GLN A 120 -16.80 -17.11 2.48
C GLN A 120 -18.05 -16.37 2.96
N GLU A 121 -17.97 -15.68 4.10
CA GLU A 121 -19.11 -14.90 4.61
C GLU A 121 -19.54 -13.81 3.62
N THR A 122 -18.57 -13.13 2.99
CA THR A 122 -18.88 -12.13 1.97
C THR A 122 -19.47 -12.78 0.73
N TRP A 123 -18.96 -13.93 0.31
CA TRP A 123 -19.47 -14.71 -0.81
C TRP A 123 -20.94 -15.14 -0.61
N ASP A 124 -21.28 -15.61 0.58
CA ASP A 124 -22.61 -16.11 0.91
C ASP A 124 -23.66 -14.98 0.85
N ARG A 125 -23.25 -13.74 1.15
CA ARG A 125 -24.09 -12.53 1.02
C ARG A 125 -24.30 -12.08 -0.44
N ILE A 126 -23.51 -12.55 -1.39
CA ILE A 126 -23.68 -12.18 -2.80
C ILE A 126 -24.88 -12.95 -3.37
N PRO A 127 -25.91 -12.27 -3.90
CA PRO A 127 -27.04 -12.93 -4.56
C PRO A 127 -26.56 -13.83 -5.71
N GLU A 128 -27.18 -15.00 -5.88
CA GLU A 128 -26.70 -16.04 -6.81
C GLU A 128 -26.48 -15.52 -8.24
N GLY A 129 -27.41 -14.72 -8.78
CA GLY A 129 -27.27 -14.10 -10.11
C GLY A 129 -26.24 -12.96 -10.21
N ARG A 130 -25.53 -12.64 -9.13
CA ARG A 130 -24.44 -11.64 -9.09
C ARG A 130 -23.12 -12.23 -8.61
N ARG A 131 -23.05 -13.55 -8.37
CA ARG A 131 -21.81 -14.21 -7.97
C ARG A 131 -20.84 -14.24 -9.16
N PRO A 132 -19.57 -13.87 -8.96
CA PRO A 132 -18.52 -14.11 -9.95
C PRO A 132 -18.32 -15.61 -10.21
N ASP A 133 -17.56 -15.96 -11.25
CA ASP A 133 -17.25 -17.37 -11.59
C ASP A 133 -16.47 -18.10 -10.48
N GLY A 134 -15.79 -17.35 -9.62
CA GLY A 134 -15.05 -17.89 -8.48
C GLY A 134 -14.80 -16.83 -7.40
N ARG A 135 -14.29 -17.30 -6.25
CA ARG A 135 -13.97 -16.42 -5.11
C ARG A 135 -12.71 -15.60 -5.33
N LEU A 136 -11.85 -15.95 -6.29
CA LEU A 136 -10.73 -15.12 -6.69
C LEU A 136 -11.19 -14.12 -7.75
N VAL A 137 -11.08 -12.83 -7.45
CA VAL A 137 -11.51 -11.76 -8.34
C VAL A 137 -10.41 -10.73 -8.52
N VAL A 138 -10.45 -10.00 -9.63
CA VAL A 138 -9.61 -8.83 -9.81
C VAL A 138 -10.35 -7.60 -9.28
N ARG A 139 -9.73 -6.89 -8.34
CA ARG A 139 -10.23 -5.62 -7.80
C ARG A 139 -9.23 -4.51 -8.07
N THR A 140 -9.75 -3.30 -8.20
CA THR A 140 -8.92 -2.11 -8.31
C THR A 140 -8.82 -1.44 -6.95
N LEU A 141 -7.62 -1.41 -6.39
CA LEU A 141 -7.31 -0.79 -5.10
C LEU A 141 -6.41 0.44 -5.32
N VAL A 142 -6.43 1.35 -4.34
CA VAL A 142 -5.45 2.44 -4.26
C VAL A 142 -4.44 2.05 -3.21
N GLU A 143 -3.18 2.04 -3.60
CA GLU A 143 -2.07 1.56 -2.77
C GLU A 143 -0.99 2.61 -2.68
N GLU A 144 -0.34 2.66 -1.53
CA GLU A 144 0.88 3.43 -1.36
C GLU A 144 2.03 2.71 -2.06
N VAL A 145 2.78 3.46 -2.87
CA VAL A 145 3.98 2.98 -3.56
C VAL A 145 5.16 3.74 -2.99
N PRO A 146 6.26 3.06 -2.61
CA PRO A 146 7.44 3.74 -2.08
C PRO A 146 7.93 4.82 -3.05
N VAL A 147 8.08 6.05 -2.56
CA VAL A 147 8.46 7.20 -3.39
C VAL A 147 9.84 7.00 -3.99
N ARG A 148 10.74 6.31 -3.27
CA ARG A 148 12.06 5.91 -3.77
C ARG A 148 12.02 5.19 -5.12
N ARG A 149 11.00 4.36 -5.39
CA ARG A 149 10.87 3.68 -6.69
C ARG A 149 10.76 4.67 -7.85
N LEU A 150 10.12 5.83 -7.64
CA LEU A 150 10.03 6.87 -8.67
C LEU A 150 11.36 7.59 -8.89
N LEU A 151 12.14 7.80 -7.81
CA LEU A 151 13.44 8.46 -7.88
C LEU A 151 14.47 7.59 -8.59
N GLU A 152 14.46 6.29 -8.32
CA GLU A 152 15.43 5.30 -8.81
C GLU A 152 15.04 4.73 -10.19
N SER A 153 13.79 4.88 -10.62
CA SER A 153 13.35 4.31 -11.90
C SER A 153 14.03 4.98 -13.11
N GLY A 154 14.56 4.13 -14.00
CA GLY A 154 15.01 4.54 -15.33
C GLY A 154 13.86 4.86 -16.29
N ASP A 155 12.67 4.29 -16.06
CA ASP A 155 11.44 4.57 -16.81
C ASP A 155 10.29 4.88 -15.86
N ARG A 156 10.05 6.18 -15.64
CA ARG A 156 8.99 6.67 -14.74
C ARG A 156 7.61 6.59 -15.37
N THR A 157 7.54 6.68 -16.69
CA THR A 157 6.28 6.58 -17.43
C THR A 157 5.71 5.19 -17.28
N ALA A 158 6.52 4.16 -17.50
CA ALA A 158 6.09 2.78 -17.33
C ALA A 158 5.66 2.49 -15.89
N LEU A 159 6.46 2.93 -14.91
CA LEU A 159 6.15 2.77 -13.47
C LEU A 159 4.80 3.37 -13.08
N LEU A 160 4.47 4.55 -13.61
CA LEU A 160 3.27 5.31 -13.22
C LEU A 160 2.03 4.94 -14.03
N PHE A 161 2.18 4.65 -15.33
CA PHE A 161 1.06 4.60 -16.28
C PHE A 161 0.92 3.29 -17.04
N ASP A 162 1.98 2.49 -17.19
CA ASP A 162 1.96 1.28 -18.04
C ASP A 162 1.99 -0.02 -17.23
N MET A 163 1.39 0.01 -16.04
CA MET A 163 1.20 -1.19 -15.23
C MET A 163 0.29 -2.18 -15.98
N THR A 164 0.86 -3.30 -16.43
CA THR A 164 0.14 -4.34 -17.16
C THR A 164 -0.29 -5.46 -16.22
N GLY A 165 -1.59 -5.76 -16.23
CA GLY A 165 -2.19 -6.84 -15.44
C GLY A 165 -2.35 -6.53 -13.94
N PRO A 166 -3.06 -7.41 -13.21
CA PRO A 166 -3.15 -7.34 -11.75
C PRO A 166 -1.80 -7.65 -11.11
N SER A 167 -1.44 -6.92 -10.05
CA SER A 167 -0.27 -7.24 -9.25
C SER A 167 -0.44 -8.63 -8.62
N PRO A 168 0.64 -9.44 -8.57
CA PRO A 168 0.65 -10.72 -7.88
C PRO A 168 0.16 -10.63 -6.43
N LEU A 169 -0.46 -11.70 -5.94
CA LEU A 169 -0.67 -11.86 -4.51
C LEU A 169 0.70 -12.03 -3.82
N ALA A 170 0.87 -11.37 -2.68
CA ALA A 170 2.11 -11.42 -1.90
C ALA A 170 1.81 -11.36 -0.40
N GLY A 171 2.76 -11.80 0.42
CA GLY A 171 2.65 -11.72 1.88
C GLY A 171 1.39 -12.41 2.41
N ASN A 172 0.69 -11.76 3.34
CA ASN A 172 -0.51 -12.33 3.97
C ASN A 172 -1.65 -12.57 2.96
N ASP A 173 -1.80 -11.72 1.95
CA ASP A 173 -2.86 -11.90 0.94
C ASP A 173 -2.67 -13.21 0.16
N LEU A 174 -1.42 -13.58 -0.12
CA LEU A 174 -1.09 -14.88 -0.72
C LEU A 174 -1.41 -16.03 0.23
N VAL A 175 -1.03 -15.92 1.50
CA VAL A 175 -1.27 -16.96 2.51
C VAL A 175 -2.76 -17.23 2.68
N GLU A 176 -3.57 -16.19 2.80
CA GLU A 176 -5.02 -16.31 2.96
C GLU A 176 -5.70 -16.86 1.70
N ALA A 177 -5.26 -16.44 0.51
CA ALA A 177 -5.74 -17.01 -0.74
C ALA A 177 -5.41 -18.50 -0.86
N VAL A 178 -4.17 -18.89 -0.54
CA VAL A 178 -3.75 -20.30 -0.53
C VAL A 178 -4.58 -21.11 0.47
N ARG A 179 -4.76 -20.61 1.69
CA ARG A 179 -5.60 -21.27 2.71
C ARG A 179 -7.00 -21.56 2.19
N ALA A 180 -7.68 -20.54 1.66
CA ALA A 180 -9.05 -20.69 1.19
C ALA A 180 -9.21 -21.64 -0.01
N LEU A 181 -8.19 -21.74 -0.87
CA LEU A 181 -8.20 -22.64 -2.02
C LEU A 181 -7.76 -24.07 -1.67
N ALA A 182 -6.82 -24.22 -0.74
CA ALA A 182 -6.26 -25.51 -0.35
C ALA A 182 -7.11 -26.26 0.67
N GLU A 183 -7.69 -25.57 1.66
CA GLU A 183 -8.40 -26.20 2.77
C GLU A 183 -9.56 -27.13 2.35
N PRO A 184 -10.45 -26.75 1.39
CA PRO A 184 -11.50 -27.66 0.92
C PRO A 184 -10.96 -28.93 0.28
N ARG A 185 -9.85 -28.81 -0.47
CA ARG A 185 -9.21 -29.91 -1.21
C ARG A 185 -8.42 -30.85 -0.29
N VAL A 186 -7.75 -30.31 0.72
CA VAL A 186 -7.11 -31.13 1.74
C VAL A 186 -8.17 -31.90 2.55
N ARG A 187 -9.30 -31.26 2.88
CA ARG A 187 -10.41 -31.92 3.58
C ARG A 187 -11.13 -32.98 2.75
N SER A 188 -11.15 -32.87 1.42
CA SER A 188 -11.64 -33.94 0.52
C SER A 188 -10.64 -35.10 0.39
N GLY A 189 -9.45 -34.99 0.97
CA GLY A 189 -8.43 -36.04 0.96
C GLY A 189 -7.47 -35.99 -0.24
N GLU A 190 -7.44 -34.89 -0.98
CA GLU A 190 -6.53 -34.75 -2.13
C GLU A 190 -5.05 -34.76 -1.68
N PRO A 191 -4.15 -35.45 -2.42
CA PRO A 191 -2.71 -35.44 -2.15
C PRO A 191 -2.12 -34.01 -2.20
N GLU A 192 -1.10 -33.73 -1.38
CA GLU A 192 -0.45 -32.41 -1.31
C GLU A 192 0.02 -31.90 -2.69
N GLU A 193 0.54 -32.80 -3.54
CA GLU A 193 1.01 -32.46 -4.89
C GLU A 193 -0.12 -32.00 -5.81
N GLU A 194 -1.30 -32.64 -5.72
CA GLU A 194 -2.49 -32.28 -6.50
C GLU A 194 -3.09 -30.96 -6.01
N VAL A 195 -3.17 -30.76 -4.69
CA VAL A 195 -3.60 -29.49 -4.09
C VAL A 195 -2.67 -28.37 -4.52
N LEU A 196 -1.35 -28.59 -4.47
CA LEU A 196 -0.36 -27.60 -4.89
C LEU A 196 -0.51 -27.24 -6.37
N ALA A 197 -0.72 -28.23 -7.24
CA ALA A 197 -0.92 -28.02 -8.68
C ALA A 197 -2.21 -27.22 -8.95
N ALA A 198 -3.31 -27.57 -8.29
CA ALA A 198 -4.59 -26.86 -8.42
C ALA A 198 -4.49 -25.41 -7.93
N VAL A 199 -3.90 -25.18 -6.75
CA VAL A 199 -3.71 -23.82 -6.20
C VAL A 199 -2.84 -22.96 -7.12
N ARG A 200 -1.80 -23.54 -7.75
CA ARG A 200 -0.98 -22.82 -8.73
C ARG A 200 -1.75 -22.45 -9.99
N ALA A 201 -2.64 -23.32 -10.47
CA ALA A 201 -3.48 -23.03 -11.62
C ALA A 201 -4.49 -21.91 -11.31
N ASP A 202 -5.07 -21.94 -10.11
CA ASP A 202 -6.05 -20.96 -9.64
C ASP A 202 -5.42 -19.59 -9.28
N LEU A 203 -4.13 -19.55 -8.93
CA LEU A 203 -3.39 -18.31 -8.57
C LEU A 203 -2.31 -17.94 -9.62
N PRO A 204 -2.71 -17.44 -10.81
CA PRO A 204 -1.74 -17.06 -11.83
C PRO A 204 -0.89 -15.87 -11.39
N GLY A 205 0.41 -15.94 -11.68
CA GLY A 205 1.35 -14.83 -11.50
C GLY A 205 1.95 -14.69 -10.10
N VAL A 206 1.83 -15.68 -9.21
CA VAL A 206 2.50 -15.65 -7.89
C VAL A 206 4.03 -15.64 -8.04
N GLU A 207 4.67 -14.56 -7.61
CA GLU A 207 6.13 -14.42 -7.63
C GLU A 207 6.80 -15.28 -6.54
N ASP A 208 6.25 -15.31 -5.32
CA ASP A 208 6.82 -16.05 -4.19
C ASP A 208 6.35 -17.52 -4.16
N GLN A 209 6.94 -18.32 -5.04
CA GLN A 209 6.67 -19.76 -5.14
C GLN A 209 7.03 -20.53 -3.85
N ARG A 210 7.97 -20.00 -3.06
CA ARG A 210 8.37 -20.61 -1.79
C ARG A 210 7.28 -20.39 -0.73
N LEU A 211 6.78 -19.17 -0.61
CA LEU A 211 5.68 -18.85 0.30
C LEU A 211 4.41 -19.62 -0.08
N LEU A 212 4.10 -19.75 -1.37
CA LEU A 212 2.98 -20.57 -1.84
C LEU A 212 3.12 -22.03 -1.36
N LEU A 213 4.28 -22.67 -1.60
CA LEU A 213 4.54 -24.04 -1.17
C LEU A 213 4.44 -24.21 0.35
N LEU A 214 5.08 -23.31 1.10
CA LEU A 214 5.05 -23.34 2.57
C LEU A 214 3.62 -23.14 3.11
N SER A 215 2.83 -22.30 2.47
CA SER A 215 1.43 -22.06 2.84
C SER A 215 0.56 -23.28 2.60
N VAL A 216 0.69 -23.96 1.46
CA VAL A 216 -0.02 -25.23 1.19
C VAL A 216 0.35 -26.28 2.23
N ARG A 217 1.65 -26.47 2.50
CA ARG A 217 2.14 -27.40 3.53
C ARG A 217 1.62 -27.09 4.92
N SER A 218 1.57 -25.81 5.27
CA SER A 218 1.02 -25.35 6.54
C SER A 218 -0.45 -25.75 6.68
N VAL A 219 -1.26 -25.58 5.63
CA VAL A 219 -2.68 -26.00 5.60
C VAL A 219 -2.81 -27.51 5.75
N VAL A 220 -2.01 -28.29 5.01
CA VAL A 220 -1.99 -29.76 5.09
C VAL A 220 -1.66 -30.23 6.50
N ASN A 221 -0.60 -29.68 7.11
CA ASN A 221 -0.19 -30.04 8.45
C ASN A 221 -1.22 -29.63 9.52
N ALA A 222 -1.86 -28.47 9.36
CA ALA A 222 -2.87 -27.99 10.29
C ALA A 222 -4.09 -28.93 10.32
N ILE A 223 -4.55 -29.38 9.15
CA ILE A 223 -5.70 -30.29 9.04
C ILE A 223 -5.33 -31.70 9.53
N ARG A 224 -4.19 -32.25 9.10
CA ARG A 224 -3.71 -33.56 9.57
C ARG A 224 -3.48 -33.61 11.08
N SER A 225 -3.02 -32.51 11.69
CA SER A 225 -2.84 -32.43 13.14
C SER A 225 -4.14 -32.23 13.90
N SER A 226 -5.16 -31.59 13.31
CA SER A 226 -6.51 -31.54 13.89
C SER A 226 -7.26 -32.86 13.83
N ASP A 227 -6.90 -33.74 12.87
CA ASP A 227 -7.47 -35.08 12.74
C ASP A 227 -6.79 -36.12 13.65
N LEU A 228 -5.66 -35.76 14.29
CA LEU A 228 -5.06 -36.61 15.32
C LEU A 228 -5.90 -36.53 16.61
N PRO A 229 -6.19 -37.67 17.27
CA PRO A 229 -6.92 -37.66 18.53
C PRO A 229 -6.18 -36.78 19.54
N ARG A 230 -6.91 -35.91 20.24
CA ARG A 230 -6.34 -35.16 21.38
C ARG A 230 -5.76 -36.17 22.34
N VAL A 231 -4.45 -36.22 22.47
CA VAL A 231 -3.79 -36.99 23.52
C VAL A 231 -4.27 -36.39 24.83
N ALA A 232 -5.13 -37.12 25.55
CA ALA A 232 -5.48 -36.78 26.91
C ALA A 232 -4.17 -36.73 27.70
N SER A 233 -3.72 -35.54 28.09
CA SER A 233 -2.65 -35.43 29.07
C SER A 233 -3.19 -35.99 30.37
N SER A 234 -2.76 -37.18 30.77
CA SER A 234 -3.02 -37.72 32.10
C SER A 234 -2.22 -36.90 33.11
N PHE A 235 -2.80 -35.79 33.53
CA PHE A 235 -2.52 -35.11 34.79
C PHE A 235 -3.86 -34.90 35.49
N ASP A 236 -4.42 -36.01 35.97
CA ASP A 236 -5.22 -36.09 37.19
C ASP A 236 -4.43 -36.97 38.18
#